data_AF-A0A9D6YYY9-F1
#
_entry.id   AF-A0A9D6YYY9-F1
#
_cell.length_a   1.000
_cell.length_b   1.000
_cell.length_c   1.000
_cell.angle_alpha   90.00
_cell.angle_beta   90.00
_cell.angle_gamma   90.00
#
_symmetry.space_group_name_H-M   'P 1'
#
loop_
_entity.id
_entity.type
_entity.pdbx_description
1 polymer ?
#
loop_
_entity_poly.entity_id
_entity_poly.type
_entity_poly.pdbx_seq_one_letter_code
_entity_poly.pdbx_strand_id
1 'polypeptide(L)' 'MLTCKDFMRELNDYLDETTDPALRAELERHINECPNCWVICDTTRKTIQVYKGMDPDPLPENVHEKI' A
#
# COMPACT_ATOMS: atom_id res chain seq x y z
N MET A 1 -9.98 5.82 18.67
CA MET A 1 -8.52 5.76 18.45
C MET A 1 -8.29 4.67 17.43
N LEU A 2 -7.65 4.98 16.31
CA LEU A 2 -7.42 4.04 15.21
C LEU A 2 -6.47 2.93 15.68
N THR A 3 -6.86 1.66 15.47
CA THR A 3 -6.04 0.52 15.90
C THR A 3 -5.12 0.04 14.77
N CYS A 4 -4.06 -0.71 15.10
CA CYS A 4 -3.22 -1.35 14.08
C CYS A 4 -4.05 -2.23 13.13
N LYS A 5 -5.12 -2.87 13.62
CA LYS A 5 -6.00 -3.70 12.78
C LYS A 5 -6.79 -2.86 11.78
N ASP A 6 -7.23 -1.67 12.18
CA ASP A 6 -7.92 -0.76 11.28
C ASP A 6 -6.94 -0.19 10.26
N PHE A 7 -5.72 0.19 10.68
CA PHE A 7 -4.65 0.60 9.78
C PHE A 7 -4.37 -0.46 8.70
N MET A 8 -4.27 -1.74 9.07
CA MET A 8 -4.04 -2.83 8.11
C MET A 8 -5.16 -3.01 7.09
N ARG A 9 -6.41 -2.64 7.43
CA ARG A 9 -7.54 -2.69 6.48
C ARG A 9 -7.45 -1.57 5.46
N GLU A 10 -7.03 -0.39 5.90
CA GLU A 10 -6.92 0.82 5.07
C GLU A 10 -5.56 0.94 4.37
N LEU A 11 -4.59 0.07 4.68
CA LEU A 11 -3.21 0.17 4.21
C LEU A 11 -3.10 0.23 2.68
N ASN A 12 -3.90 -0.56 1.96
CA ASN A 12 -3.86 -0.58 0.50
C ASN A 12 -4.31 0.77 -0.07
N ASP A 13 -5.48 1.24 0.33
CA ASP A 13 -6.05 2.52 -0.12
C ASP A 13 -5.15 3.71 0.28
N TYR A 14 -4.50 3.61 1.43
CA TYR A 14 -3.53 4.60 1.89
C TYR A 14 -2.29 4.65 1.00
N LEU A 15 -1.78 3.49 0.56
CA LEU A 15 -0.63 3.39 -0.35
C LEU A 15 -0.97 3.80 -1.79
N ASP A 16 -2.21 3.54 -2.21
CA ASP A 16 -2.75 3.92 -3.53
C ASP A 16 -3.25 5.38 -3.59
N GLU A 17 -3.16 6.12 -2.48
CA GLU A 17 -3.60 7.51 -2.33
C GLU A 17 -5.10 7.73 -2.59
N THR A 18 -5.92 6.70 -2.39
CA THR A 18 -7.38 6.71 -2.60
C THR A 18 -8.18 6.94 -1.32
N THR A 19 -7.53 6.93 -0.16
CA THR A 19 -8.18 7.21 1.13
C THR A 19 -8.71 8.64 1.21
N ASP A 20 -9.89 8.81 1.82
CA ASP A 20 -10.45 10.12 2.16
C ASP A 20 -9.47 10.96 3.01
N PRO A 21 -9.36 12.29 2.80
CA PRO A 21 -8.40 13.14 3.51
C PRO A 21 -8.52 13.10 5.05
N ALA A 22 -9.74 12.98 5.60
CA ALA A 22 -9.93 12.94 7.04
C ALA A 22 -9.39 11.63 7.62
N LEU A 23 -9.70 10.50 6.97
CA LEU A 23 -9.20 9.18 7.37
C LEU A 23 -7.67 9.09 7.19
N ARG A 24 -7.14 9.67 6.11
CA ARG A 24 -5.69 9.74 5.87
C ARG A 24 -4.95 10.43 7.02
N ALA A 25 -5.46 11.56 7.50
CA ALA A 25 -4.86 12.25 8.65
C ALA A 25 -4.86 11.39 9.93
N GLU A 26 -5.90 10.58 10.15
CA GLU A 26 -5.93 9.66 11.28
C GLU A 26 -4.93 8.51 11.16
N LEU A 27 -4.78 7.95 9.95
CA LEU A 27 -3.80 6.90 9.64
C LEU A 27 -2.37 7.44 9.80
N GLU A 28 -2.09 8.65 9.31
CA GLU A 28 -0.78 9.30 9.44
C GLU A 28 -0.42 9.54 10.91
N ARG A 29 -1.37 10.02 11.72
CA ARG A 29 -1.18 10.14 13.18
C ARG A 29 -0.84 8.77 13.79
N HIS A 30 -1.57 7.72 13.43
CA HIS A 30 -1.31 6.38 13.94
C HIS A 30 0.07 5.86 13.54
N ILE A 31 0.49 6.04 12.29
CA ILE A 31 1.82 5.66 11.81
C ILE A 31 2.91 6.39 12.62
N ASN A 32 2.73 7.69 12.88
CA ASN A 32 3.70 8.49 13.63
C ASN A 32 3.83 8.04 15.11
N GLU A 33 2.75 7.52 15.70
CA GLU A 33 2.72 7.09 17.10
C GLU A 33 2.99 5.58 17.28
N CYS A 34 2.93 4.79 16.20
CA CYS A 34 3.06 3.33 16.24
C CYS A 34 4.25 2.83 15.40
N PRO A 35 5.37 2.44 16.03
CA PRO A 35 6.54 1.92 15.32
C PRO A 35 6.24 0.69 14.46
N ASN A 36 5.33 -0.19 14.91
CA ASN A 36 4.96 -1.40 14.15
C ASN A 36 4.29 -1.05 12.82
N CYS A 37 3.31 -0.14 12.84
CA CYS A 37 2.61 0.27 11.62
C CYS A 37 3.50 1.11 10.70
N TRP A 38 4.43 1.88 11.25
CA TRP A 38 5.47 2.55 10.46
C TRP A 38 6.33 1.55 9.69
N VAL A 39 6.86 0.51 10.36
CA VAL A 39 7.66 -0.54 9.69
C VAL A 39 6.84 -1.23 8.61
N ILE A 40 5.58 -1.59 8.88
CA ILE A 40 4.71 -2.25 7.89
C ILE A 40 4.47 -1.34 6.68
N CYS A 41 4.13 -0.07 6.91
CA CYS A 41 3.90 0.89 5.83
C CYS A 41 5.16 1.07 4.96
N ASP A 42 6.32 1.24 5.58
CA ASP A 42 7.59 1.47 4.89
C ASP A 42 8.04 0.23 4.10
N THR A 43 7.99 -0.95 4.71
CA THR A 43 8.36 -2.21 4.04
C THR A 43 7.41 -2.56 2.89
N THR A 44 6.12 -2.30 3.04
CA THR A 44 5.14 -2.49 1.96
C THR A 44 5.42 -1.52 0.80
N ARG A 45 5.69 -0.24 1.09
CA ARG A 45 6.06 0.76 0.07
C ARG A 45 7.33 0.36 -0.69
N LYS A 46 8.37 -0.11 0.03
CA LYS A 46 9.61 -0.61 -0.58
C LYS A 46 9.36 -1.83 -1.46
N THR A 47 8.51 -2.75 -1.01
CA THR A 47 8.12 -3.92 -1.81
C THR A 47 7.46 -3.50 -3.13
N ILE A 48 6.51 -2.56 -3.07
CA ILE A 48 5.87 -1.99 -4.28
C ILE A 48 6.91 -1.32 -5.20
N GLN A 49 7.85 -0.56 -4.64
CA GLN A 49 8.91 0.09 -5.43
C GLN A 49 9.82 -0.93 -6.13
N VAL A 50 10.19 -2.02 -5.45
CA VAL A 50 10.96 -3.12 -6.05
C VAL A 50 10.20 -3.70 -7.23
N TYR A 51 8.92 -4.05 -7.06
CA TYR A 51 8.09 -4.58 -8.15
C TYR A 51 7.93 -3.60 -9.32
N LYS A 52 7.75 -2.30 -9.04
CA LYS A 52 7.65 -1.27 -10.09
C LYS A 52 8.97 -1.07 -10.87
N GLY A 53 10.10 -1.41 -10.29
CA GLY A 53 11.42 -1.34 -10.93
C GLY A 53 11.84 -2.62 -11.67
N MET A 54 11.03 -3.68 -11.60
CA MET A 54 11.25 -4.90 -12.38
C MET A 54 10.71 -4.71 -13.79
N ASP A 55 11.45 -5.20 -14.79
CA ASP A 55 10.91 -5.33 -16.14
C ASP A 55 9.71 -6.28 -16.09
N PRO A 56 8.53 -5.87 -16.62
CA PRO A 56 7.40 -6.76 -16.71
C PRO A 56 7.78 -7.93 -17.62
N ASP A 57 7.63 -9.16 -17.13
CA ASP A 57 7.74 -10.33 -17.98
C ASP A 57 6.71 -10.19 -19.12
N PRO A 58 7.11 -10.46 -20.38
CA PRO A 58 6.19 -10.39 -21.49
C PRO A 58 5.01 -11.33 -21.23
N LEU A 59 3.80 -10.80 -21.33
CA LEU A 59 2.59 -11.61 -21.25
C LEU A 59 2.69 -12.70 -22.34
N PRO A 60 2.42 -13.98 -22.01
CA PRO A 60 2.43 -15.03 -23.02
C PRO A 60 1.34 -14.77 -24.05
N GLU A 61 1.62 -15.07 -25.33
CA GLU A 61 0.80 -14.72 -26.50
C GLU A 61 -0.68 -15.11 -26.35
N ASN A 62 -0.97 -16.21 -25.66
CA ASN A 62 -2.33 -16.72 -25.42
C ASN A 62 -3.21 -15.83 -24.51
N VAL A 63 -2.63 -14.80 -23.88
CA VAL A 63 -3.33 -13.85 -23.00
C VAL A 63 -3.63 -12.55 -23.76
N HIS A 64 -2.83 -12.18 -24.77
CA HIS A 64 -3.00 -10.96 -25.55
C HIS A 64 -4.31 -10.93 -26.37
N GLU A 65 -4.83 -12.09 -26.79
CA GLU A 65 -6.03 -12.18 -27.62
C GLU A 65 -7.36 -11.94 -26.87
N LYS A 66 -7.32 -11.73 -25.54
CA LYS A 66 -8.52 -11.66 -24.69
C LYS A 66 -8.74 -10.33 -23.96
N ILE A 67 -7.99 -9.28 -24.30
CA ILE A 67 -8.06 -7.96 -23.67
C ILE A 67 -8.74 -6.95 -24.61
#